data_AF-A0A925MU01-F1
#
_entry.id   AF-A0A925MU01-F1
#
_cell.length_a   1.000
_cell.length_b   1.000
_cell.length_c   1.000
_cell.angle_alpha   90.00
_cell.angle_beta   90.00
_cell.angle_gamma   90.00
#
_symmetry.space_group_name_H-M   'P 1'
#
loop_
_entity.id
_entity.type
_entity.pdbx_description
1 polymer ?
#
loop_
_entity_poly.entity_id
_entity_poly.type
_entity_poly.pdbx_seq_one_letter_code
_entity_poly.pdbx_strand_id
1 'polypeptide(L)' 'MPHDNHAYFLMRERRCREMAAQATDPSVQCIHEEMAERYAESAREQPTLGEMAWQQPTIRDGPRPIMNQA' A
#
# COMPACT_ATOMS: atom_id res chain seq x y z
N MET A 1 8.82 -14.09 -1.08
CA MET A 1 7.67 -13.85 -1.97
C MET A 1 7.43 -12.35 -1.98
N PRO A 2 7.64 -11.63 -3.10
CA PRO A 2 7.20 -10.25 -3.17
C PRO A 2 5.67 -10.30 -3.17
N HIS A 3 5.05 -9.79 -2.11
CA HIS A 3 3.61 -9.60 -2.11
C HIS A 3 3.33 -8.57 -3.21
N ASP A 4 2.67 -8.99 -4.29
CA ASP A 4 2.19 -8.06 -5.30
C ASP A 4 1.12 -7.21 -4.64
N ASN A 5 1.60 -6.06 -4.23
CA ASN A 5 1.02 -5.21 -3.24
C ASN A 5 -0.21 -4.50 -3.87
N HIS A 6 -0.17 -4.35 -5.20
CA HIS A 6 -1.29 -3.94 -6.05
C HIS A 6 -2.37 -5.03 -6.15
N ALA A 7 -2.01 -6.28 -6.47
CA ALA A 7 -2.98 -7.38 -6.52
C ALA A 7 -3.67 -7.61 -5.16
N TYR A 8 -2.96 -7.42 -4.06
CA TYR A 8 -3.53 -7.45 -2.72
C TYR A 8 -4.63 -6.40 -2.52
N PHE A 9 -4.38 -5.14 -2.93
CA PHE A 9 -5.37 -4.07 -2.77
C PHE A 9 -6.59 -4.25 -3.67
N LEU A 10 -6.41 -4.71 -4.91
CA LEU A 10 -7.55 -5.03 -5.80
C LEU A 10 -8.43 -6.17 -5.23
N MET A 11 -7.80 -7.21 -4.69
CA MET A 11 -8.52 -8.31 -4.04
C MET A 11 -9.29 -7.82 -2.81
N ARG A 12 -8.70 -6.93 -2.01
CA ARG A 12 -9.35 -6.33 -0.84
C ARG A 12 -10.50 -5.39 -1.21
N GLU A 13 -10.32 -4.54 -2.22
CA GLU A 13 -11.38 -3.68 -2.75
C GLU A 13 -12.61 -4.52 -3.15
N ARG A 14 -12.40 -5.54 -3.99
CA ARG A 14 -13.50 -6.40 -4.46
C ARG A 14 -14.24 -7.04 -3.28
N ARG A 15 -13.52 -7.57 -2.31
CA ARG A 15 -14.12 -8.21 -1.13
C ARG A 15 -14.93 -7.22 -0.30
N CYS A 16 -14.45 -5.99 -0.15
CA CYS A 16 -15.20 -4.93 0.53
C CYS A 16 -16.50 -4.60 -0.23
N ARG A 17 -16.47 -4.48 -1.55
CA ARG A 17 -17.69 -4.27 -2.36
C ARG A 17 -18.68 -5.43 -2.24
N GLU A 18 -18.20 -6.67 -2.22
CA GLU A 18 -19.04 -7.85 -2.01
C GLU A 18 -19.70 -7.86 -0.62
N MET A 19 -18.98 -7.44 0.43
CA MET A 19 -19.53 -7.33 1.78
C MET A 19 -20.53 -6.17 1.90
N ALA A 20 -20.25 -5.04 1.26
CA ALA A 20 -21.20 -3.91 1.17
C ALA A 20 -22.51 -4.34 0.50
N ALA A 21 -22.43 -5.05 -0.63
CA ALA A 21 -23.61 -5.53 -1.36
C ALA A 21 -24.44 -6.57 -0.58
N GLN A 22 -23.81 -7.31 0.33
CA GLN A 22 -24.48 -8.30 1.18
C GLN A 22 -24.93 -7.74 2.54
N ALA A 23 -24.49 -6.52 2.90
CA ALA A 23 -24.80 -5.92 4.18
C ALA A 23 -26.27 -5.49 4.24
N THR A 24 -26.99 -6.00 5.23
CA THR A 24 -28.37 -5.58 5.51
C THR A 24 -28.43 -4.30 6.35
N ASP A 25 -27.37 -4.02 7.11
CA ASP A 25 -27.25 -2.80 7.92
C ASP A 25 -26.59 -1.68 7.09
N PRO A 26 -27.23 -0.50 6.97
CA PRO A 26 -26.70 0.62 6.20
C PRO A 26 -25.34 1.13 6.72
N SER A 27 -25.10 1.04 8.02
CA SER A 27 -23.83 1.50 8.60
C SER A 27 -22.69 0.54 8.24
N VAL A 28 -22.96 -0.76 8.26
CA VAL A 28 -22.02 -1.80 7.80
C VAL A 28 -21.75 -1.67 6.30
N GLN A 29 -22.78 -1.35 5.50
CA GLN A 29 -22.61 -1.06 4.08
C GLN A 29 -21.66 0.13 3.88
N CYS A 30 -21.92 1.27 4.53
CA CYS A 30 -21.07 2.46 4.41
C CYS A 30 -19.61 2.20 4.81
N ILE A 31 -19.37 1.44 5.89
CA ILE A 31 -18.02 1.08 6.33
C ILE A 31 -17.29 0.27 5.25
N HIS A 32 -17.97 -0.69 4.62
CA HIS A 32 -17.37 -1.49 3.57
C HIS A 32 -17.15 -0.72 2.27
N GLU A 33 -18.02 0.23 1.94
CA GLU A 33 -17.83 1.14 0.81
C GLU A 33 -16.61 2.05 1.02
N GLU A 34 -16.50 2.71 2.18
CA GLU A 34 -15.33 3.55 2.52
C GLU A 34 -14.03 2.74 2.44
N MET A 35 -14.03 1.52 2.98
CA MET A 35 -12.86 0.63 2.92
C MET A 35 -12.53 0.22 1.48
N ALA A 36 -13.52 -0.02 0.62
CA ALA A 36 -13.29 -0.32 -0.79
C ALA A 36 -12.62 0.87 -1.50
N GLU A 37 -13.09 2.09 -1.24
CA GLU A 37 -12.49 3.30 -1.82
C GLU A 37 -11.03 3.49 -1.40
N ARG A 38 -10.72 3.28 -0.11
CA ARG A 38 -9.35 3.37 0.39
C ARG A 38 -8.43 2.33 -0.25
N TYR A 39 -8.91 1.10 -0.48
CA TYR A 39 -8.13 0.09 -1.20
C TYR A 39 -7.96 0.43 -2.69
N ALA A 40 -8.98 0.99 -3.33
CA ALA A 40 -8.90 1.44 -4.72
C ALA A 40 -7.88 2.58 -4.88
N GLU A 41 -7.84 3.52 -3.93
CA GLU A 41 -6.83 4.58 -3.88
C GLU A 41 -5.43 4.00 -3.68
N SER A 42 -5.25 3.13 -2.68
CA SER A 42 -3.96 2.50 -2.43
C SER A 42 -3.48 1.64 -3.61
N ALA A 43 -4.38 1.02 -4.37
CA ALA A 43 -4.03 0.31 -5.60
C ALA A 43 -3.50 1.26 -6.69
N ARG A 44 -4.08 2.46 -6.82
CA ARG A 44 -3.64 3.49 -7.78
C ARG A 44 -2.31 4.14 -7.38
N GLU A 45 -2.07 4.31 -6.09
CA GLU A 45 -0.85 4.92 -5.56
C GLU A 45 0.35 3.97 -5.54
N GLN A 46 0.13 2.65 -5.67
CA GLN A 46 1.23 1.71 -5.82
C GLN A 46 1.87 1.93 -7.20
N PRO A 47 3.14 2.39 -7.27
CA PRO A 47 3.84 2.36 -8.53
C PRO A 47 3.90 0.90 -8.95
N THR A 48 3.46 0.63 -10.19
CA THR A 48 3.79 -0.64 -10.81
C THR A 48 5.30 -0.83 -10.66
N LEU A 49 5.73 -2.02 -10.23
CA LEU A 49 7.12 -2.30 -9.83
C LEU A 49 8.19 -1.91 -10.90
N GLY A 50 7.77 -1.50 -12.10
CA GLY A 50 8.59 -0.90 -13.16
C GLY A 50 8.97 0.58 -13.00
N GLU A 51 8.32 1.38 -12.13
CA GLU A 51 8.65 2.81 -11.94
C GLU A 51 9.60 3.07 -10.75
N MET A 52 9.67 2.16 -9.78
CA MET A 52 10.57 2.28 -8.62
C MET A 52 12.03 1.87 -8.91
N ALA A 53 12.36 1.43 -10.12
CA ALA A 53 13.70 0.95 -10.47
C ALA A 53 14.78 2.05 -10.56
N TRP A 54 14.43 3.34 -10.49
CA TRP A 54 15.38 4.43 -10.70
C TRP A 54 15.54 5.43 -9.55
N GLN A 55 14.90 5.22 -8.40
CA GLN A 55 15.12 6.08 -7.22
C GLN A 55 15.92 5.34 -6.15
N GLN A 56 17.13 4.91 -6.50
CA GLN A 56 18.15 4.63 -5.49
C GLN A 56 18.77 5.97 -5.06
N PRO A 57 18.59 6.43 -3.80
CA PRO A 57 19.40 7.52 -3.30
C PRO A 57 20.84 7.05 -3.27
N THR A 58 21.69 7.71 -4.06
CA THR A 58 23.15 7.61 -3.99
C THR A 58 23.55 7.80 -2.53
N ILE A 59 23.94 6.72 -1.86
CA ILE A 59 24.63 6.79 -0.57
C ILE A 59 25.95 7.51 -0.87
N ARG A 60 25.96 8.83 -0.65
CA ARG A 60 27.15 9.64 -0.78
C ARG A 60 28.07 9.21 0.37
N ASP A 61 29.10 8.45 0.00
CA ASP A 61 30.18 7.97 0.85
C ASP A 61 30.84 9.17 1.56
N GLY A 62 30.36 9.48 2.76
CA GLY A 62 30.96 10.43 3.68
C GLY A 62 31.76 9.63 4.71
N PRO A 63 33.03 9.98 4.99
CA PRO A 63 33.83 9.24 5.96
C PRO A 63 33.18 9.34 7.34
N ARG A 64 32.86 8.17 7.93
CA ARG A 64 32.32 8.06 9.30
C ARG A 64 33.37 8.56 10.30
N PRO A 65 33.04 9.46 11.25
CA PRO A 65 33.99 9.85 12.28
C PRO A 65 34.28 8.66 13.21
N ILE A 66 35.57 8.36 13.38
CA ILE A 66 36.05 7.42 14.39
C ILE A 66 35.75 7.97 15.79
N MET A 67 34.75 7.42 16.47
CA MET A 67 34.55 7.66 17.90
C MET A 67 35.63 6.88 18.66
N ASN A 68 36.75 7.55 18.95
CA ASN A 68 37.77 7.00 19.83
C ASN A 68 37.30 7.19 21.28
N GLN A 69 37.00 6.08 21.96
CA GLN A 69 36.81 6.03 23.40
C GLN A 69 38.17 6.22 24.08
N ALA A 70 38.27 7.20 24.99
CA ALA A 70 39.22 7.24 26.10
C ALA A 70 38.72 8.23 27.16
#